data_AF-A0A947T7F3-F1
#
_entry.id   AF-A0A947T7F3-F1
#
_cell.length_a   1.000
_cell.length_b   1.000
_cell.length_c   1.000
_cell.angle_alpha   90.00
_cell.angle_beta   90.00
_cell.angle_gamma   90.00
#
_symmetry.space_group_name_H-M   'P 1'
#
loop_
_entity.id
_entity.type
_entity.pdbx_description
1 polymer ?
#
loop_
_entity_poly.entity_id
_entity_poly.type
_entity_poly.pdbx_seq_one_letter_code
_entity_poly.pdbx_strand_id
1 'polypeptide(L)' 'LMRVKGVGEEYSDLLESAGVDTVKELRNRNPENLLARMVEINREKRLVRRLPTGPMVERWVNQAKELAPIVKY' A
#
# COMPACT_ATOMS: atom_id res chain seq x y z
N LEU A 1 1.49 -2.00 7.98
CA LEU A 1 1.85 -0.86 7.09
C LEU A 1 1.77 0.54 7.73
N MET A 2 1.18 0.66 8.92
CA MET A 2 0.91 1.90 9.68
C MET A 2 2.09 2.88 9.87
N ARG A 3 3.35 2.47 9.62
CA ARG A 3 4.53 3.34 9.70
C ARG A 3 4.70 4.24 8.47
N VAL A 4 4.00 3.96 7.37
CA VAL A 4 4.03 4.77 6.15
C VAL A 4 3.02 5.91 6.31
N LYS A 5 3.50 7.16 6.22
CA LYS A 5 2.64 8.34 6.37
C LYS A 5 1.60 8.38 5.25
N GLY A 6 0.34 8.50 5.65
CA GLY A 6 -0.81 8.53 4.73
C GLY A 6 -1.42 7.15 4.44
N VAL A 7 -0.86 6.06 4.97
CA VAL A 7 -1.53 4.75 5.00
C VAL A 7 -2.28 4.63 6.33
N GLY A 8 -3.60 4.89 6.29
CA GLY A 8 -4.50 4.60 7.40
C GLY A 8 -4.98 3.14 7.40
N GLU A 9 -5.87 2.80 8.32
CA GLU A 9 -6.45 1.45 8.46
C GLU A 9 -7.12 0.98 7.16
N GLU A 10 -8.03 1.78 6.57
CA GLU A 10 -8.73 1.41 5.33
C GLU A 10 -7.77 1.16 4.15
N TYR A 11 -6.70 1.95 4.04
CA TYR A 11 -5.68 1.75 3.00
C TYR A 11 -4.77 0.56 3.31
N SER A 12 -4.54 0.26 4.59
CA SER A 12 -3.82 -0.94 5.02
C SER A 12 -4.58 -2.19 4.58
N ASP A 13 -5.89 -2.25 4.82
CA ASP A 13 -6.74 -3.39 4.43
C ASP A 13 -6.80 -3.57 2.91
N LEU A 14 -6.84 -2.45 2.18
CA LEU A 14 -6.79 -2.48 0.71
C LEU A 14 -5.45 -2.95 0.18
N LEU A 15 -4.34 -2.51 0.79
CA LEU A 15 -3.00 -2.97 0.45
C LEU A 15 -2.82 -4.46 0.76
N GLU A 16 -3.29 -4.92 1.91
CA GLU A 16 -3.26 -6.33 2.31
C GLU A 16 -4.05 -7.19 1.32
N SER A 17 -5.27 -6.76 0.98
CA SER A 17 -6.06 -7.42 -0.06
C SER A 17 -5.38 -7.40 -1.43
N ALA A 18 -4.56 -6.37 -1.73
CA ALA A 18 -3.75 -6.28 -2.94
C ALA A 18 -2.45 -7.11 -2.89
N GLY A 19 -2.24 -7.90 -1.84
CA GLY A 19 -1.07 -8.76 -1.67
C GLY A 19 0.16 -7.99 -1.16
N VAL A 20 -0.06 -6.95 -0.36
CA VAL A 20 0.97 -6.16 0.30
C VAL A 20 0.60 -6.03 1.77
N ASP A 21 1.16 -6.88 2.62
CA ASP A 21 0.90 -6.87 4.07
C ASP A 21 2.06 -6.19 4.83
N THR A 22 3.26 -6.23 4.26
CA THR A 22 4.47 -5.72 4.90
C THR A 22 5.08 -4.51 4.18
N VAL A 23 5.81 -3.69 4.95
CA VAL A 23 6.63 -2.60 4.38
C VAL A 23 7.69 -3.15 3.40
N LYS A 24 8.18 -4.37 3.65
CA LYS A 24 9.15 -5.05 2.78
C LYS A 24 8.55 -5.44 1.43
N GLU A 25 7.29 -5.82 1.37
CA GLU A 25 6.60 -6.07 0.11
C GLU A 25 6.33 -4.75 -0.62
N LEU A 26 5.80 -3.76 0.10
CA LEU A 26 5.45 -2.46 -0.46
C LEU A 26 6.63 -1.78 -1.17
N ARG A 27 7.83 -1.80 -0.57
CA ARG A 27 9.05 -1.19 -1.18
C ARG A 27 9.48 -1.82 -2.50
N ASN A 28 9.08 -3.06 -2.77
CA ASN A 28 9.44 -3.81 -3.98
C ASN A 28 8.34 -3.81 -5.04
N ARG A 29 7.18 -3.20 -4.76
CA ARG A 29 6.08 -3.11 -5.74
C ARG A 29 6.32 -1.99 -6.75
N ASN A 30 5.83 -2.20 -7.97
CA ASN A 30 5.65 -1.14 -8.95
C ASN A 30 4.37 -0.33 -8.58
N PRO A 31 4.46 1.01 -8.39
CA PRO A 31 3.32 1.83 -7.98
C PRO A 31 2.13 1.80 -8.94
N GLU A 32 2.37 1.78 -10.26
CA GLU A 32 1.30 1.79 -11.27
C GLU A 32 0.52 0.48 -11.25
N ASN A 33 1.23 -0.65 -11.21
CA ASN A 33 0.62 -1.97 -11.10
C ASN A 33 -0.13 -2.15 -9.77
N LEU A 34 0.45 -1.64 -8.68
CA LEU A 34 -0.19 -1.69 -7.36
C LEU A 34 -1.49 -0.88 -7.36
N LEU A 35 -1.49 0.34 -7.93
CA LEU A 35 -2.70 1.14 -8.05
C LEU A 35 -3.77 0.42 -8.86
N ALA A 36 -3.43 -0.13 -10.04
CA ALA A 36 -4.37 -0.89 -10.85
C ALA A 36 -5.00 -2.04 -10.06
N ARG A 37 -4.19 -2.79 -9.31
CA ARG A 37 -4.66 -3.89 -8.46
C ARG A 37 -5.56 -3.41 -7.32
N MET A 38 -5.22 -2.31 -6.67
CA MET A 38 -6.05 -1.69 -5.63
C MET A 38 -7.40 -1.23 -6.19
N VAL A 39 -7.44 -0.72 -7.43
CA VAL A 39 -8.70 -0.33 -8.09
C VAL A 39 -9.59 -1.54 -8.35
N GLU A 40 -9.03 -2.62 -8.89
CA GLU A 40 -9.76 -3.88 -9.11
C GLU A 40 -10.38 -4.41 -7.83
N ILE A 41 -9.56 -4.54 -6.78
CA ILE A 41 -10.00 -5.08 -5.49
C ILE A 41 -11.04 -4.18 -4.84
N ASN A 42 -10.88 -2.86 -4.92
CA ASN A 42 -11.84 -1.96 -4.33
C ASN A 42 -13.19 -1.95 -5.08
N ARG A 43 -13.20 -2.30 -6.37
CA ARG A 43 -14.45 -2.50 -7.12
C ARG A 43 -15.22 -3.70 -6.59
N GLU A 44 -14.52 -4.76 -6.20
CA GLU A 44 -15.11 -6.00 -5.69
C GLU A 44 -15.49 -5.88 -4.20
N LYS A 45 -14.55 -5.43 -3.36
CA LYS A 45 -14.66 -5.47 -1.90
C LYS A 45 -15.10 -4.15 -1.26
N ARG A 46 -15.01 -3.02 -1.98
CA ARG A 46 -15.36 -1.66 -1.50
C ARG A 46 -14.74 -1.31 -0.14
N LEU A 47 -13.45 -1.61 0.02
CA LEU A 47 -12.68 -1.40 1.25
C LEU A 47 -12.45 0.09 1.57
N VAL A 48 -12.28 0.92 0.53
CA VAL A 48 -12.08 2.36 0.69
C VAL A 48 -13.16 3.14 -0.04
N ARG A 49 -13.63 4.23 0.57
CA ARG A 49 -14.54 5.19 -0.07
C ARG A 49 -13.85 5.97 -1.18
N ARG A 50 -12.55 6.26 -1.00
CA ARG A 50 -11.74 7.03 -1.95
C ARG A 50 -10.49 6.24 -2.34
N LEU A 51 -10.38 5.94 -3.62
CA LEU A 51 -9.17 5.31 -4.17
C LEU A 51 -7.95 6.23 -4.02
N PRO A 52 -6.76 5.68 -3.73
CA PRO A 52 -5.54 6.46 -3.71
C PRO A 52 -5.19 6.96 -5.11
N THR A 53 -4.42 8.04 -5.18
CA THR A 53 -3.91 8.55 -6.46
C THR A 53 -2.54 7.95 -6.78
N GLY A 54 -2.13 7.94 -8.05
CA GLY A 54 -0.79 7.49 -8.47
C GLY A 54 0.35 8.07 -7.63
N PRO A 55 0.43 9.41 -7.45
CA PRO A 55 1.45 10.03 -6.61
C PRO A 55 1.38 9.64 -5.12
N MET A 56 0.20 9.26 -4.63
CA MET A 56 0.04 8.77 -3.25
C MET A 56 0.67 7.39 -3.09
N VAL A 57 0.37 6.47 -4.04
CA VAL A 57 0.95 5.13 -4.06
C VAL A 57 2.46 5.18 -4.25
N GLU A 58 2.94 6.03 -5.15
CA GLU A 58 4.37 6.23 -5.37
C GLU A 58 5.09 6.71 -4.09
N ARG A 59 4.50 7.69 -3.38
CA ARG A 59 5.03 8.13 -2.08
C ARG A 59 5.07 7.03 -1.05
N TRP A 60 4.07 6.16 -0.99
CA TRP A 60 4.08 5.02 -0.07
C TRP A 60 5.19 4.04 -0.38
N VAL A 61 5.40 3.70 -1.66
CA VAL A 61 6.49 2.82 -2.09
C VAL A 61 7.85 3.44 -1.77
N ASN A 62 8.03 4.74 -2.02
CA ASN A 62 9.28 5.43 -1.72
C ASN A 62 9.56 5.52 -0.22
N GLN A 63 8.56 5.87 0.60
CA GLN A 63 8.71 5.82 2.06
C GLN A 63 9.03 4.41 2.55
N ALA A 64 8.41 3.38 1.98
CA ALA A 64 8.72 2.00 2.34
C ALA A 64 10.17 1.60 2.02
N LYS A 65 10.79 2.19 0.98
CA LYS A 65 12.21 1.99 0.66
C LYS A 65 13.13 2.67 1.68
N GLU A 66 12.74 3.83 2.19
CA GLU A 66 13.48 4.60 3.20
C GLU A 66 13.33 4.04 4.62
N LEU A 67 12.22 3.36 4.91
CA LEU A 67 11.99 2.74 6.21
C LEU A 67 12.94 1.55 6.41
N ALA A 68 13.72 1.62 7.49
CA ALA A 68 14.51 0.49 7.94
C ALA A 68 13.61 -0.74 8.17
N PRO A 69 13.97 -1.91 7.62
CA PRO A 69 13.23 -3.14 7.88
C PRO A 69 13.25 -3.41 9.39
N ILE A 70 12.08 -3.67 9.96
CA ILE A 70 12.00 -4.16 11.35
C ILE A 70 12.46 -5.61 11.29
N VAL A 71 13.68 -5.88 11.74
CA VAL A 71 14.12 -7.23 12.02
C VAL A 71 13.44 -7.61 13.33
N LYS A 72 12.43 -8.49 13.28
CA LYS A 72 11.95 -9.18 14.48
C LYS A 72 12.90 -10.34 14.76
N TYR A 73 13.46 -10.37 15.97
CA TYR A 73 14.25 -11.49 16.51
C TYR A 73 13.31 -12.50 17.16
#